data_AF-A0A7Y9U713-F1
#
_entry.id   AF-A0A7Y9U713-F1
#
_cell.length_a   1.000
_cell.length_b   1.000
_cell.length_c   1.000
_cell.angle_alpha   90.00
_cell.angle_beta   90.00
_cell.angle_gamma   90.00
#
_symmetry.space_group_name_H-M   'P 1'
#
loop_
_entity.id
_entity.type
_entity.pdbx_description
1 polymer ?
#
loop_
_entity_poly.entity_id
_entity_poly.type
_entity_poly.pdbx_seq_one_letter_code
_entity_poly.pdbx_strand_id
1 'polypeptide(L)'
;MISREHTETDRSEAGTELRSEGWPQRMERARQERNHREMARLLLDGADTAMADAGDDESLERAQWLLTRTQRSLDACGPHPDCLQLLCELMERQWQLAQHWQQLGHPGQRHAAREQVRDLAFEVARRGERTEDLGLRVSVILRAAEALEALGDQSDAHALRARAFHRLGAASLRETSSRLPEAASSPCRAATSYQ
;
A
#
# COMPACT_ATOMS: atom_id res chain seq x y z
N MET A 1 2.97 -38.88 64.35
CA MET A 1 2.06 -37.72 64.20
C MET A 1 2.87 -36.62 63.52
N ILE A 2 3.08 -36.68 62.20
CA ILE A 2 2.25 -36.10 61.12
C ILE A 2 1.62 -34.75 61.53
N SER A 3 2.21 -33.67 61.03
CA SER A 3 1.48 -32.63 60.29
C SER A 3 2.40 -32.10 59.18
N ARG A 4 1.97 -32.37 57.94
CA ARG A 4 2.46 -31.77 56.70
C ARG A 4 1.93 -30.34 56.65
N GLU A 5 2.79 -29.39 56.30
CA GLU A 5 2.37 -28.22 55.53
C GLU A 5 3.20 -28.19 54.25
N HIS A 6 2.55 -28.59 53.17
CA HIS A 6 2.95 -28.27 51.81
C HIS A 6 2.59 -26.81 51.58
N THR A 7 3.58 -26.00 51.23
CA THR A 7 3.39 -24.79 50.44
C THR A 7 4.28 -24.91 49.21
N GLU A 8 3.78 -25.71 48.26
CA GLU A 8 3.97 -25.45 46.84
C GLU A 8 3.22 -24.15 46.48
N THR A 9 3.60 -23.54 45.34
CA THR A 9 3.15 -22.22 44.81
C THR A 9 3.78 -21.05 45.57
N ASP A 10 4.76 -20.32 45.05
CA ASP A 10 4.90 -19.78 43.70
C ASP A 10 6.28 -20.07 43.11
N ARG A 11 6.32 -20.93 42.09
CA ARG A 11 7.17 -20.63 40.93
C ARG A 11 6.61 -19.32 40.41
N SER A 12 7.23 -18.20 40.76
CA SER A 12 7.06 -16.98 40.00
C SER A 12 7.35 -17.36 38.57
N GLU A 13 6.29 -17.49 37.79
CA GLU A 13 6.32 -17.31 36.36
C GLU A 13 7.07 -16.00 36.18
N ALA A 14 8.37 -16.11 35.92
CA ALA A 14 9.13 -15.09 35.27
C ALA A 14 8.44 -14.95 33.92
N GLY A 15 7.35 -14.18 33.92
CA GLY A 15 6.78 -13.56 32.77
C GLY A 15 7.97 -12.91 32.11
N THR A 16 8.48 -13.60 31.10
CA THR A 16 9.39 -13.00 30.15
C THR A 16 8.49 -12.04 29.41
N GLU A 17 8.25 -10.88 30.04
CA GLU A 17 7.98 -9.66 29.32
C GLU A 17 9.19 -9.55 28.38
N LEU A 18 9.03 -10.13 27.19
CA LEU A 18 9.89 -9.84 26.06
C LEU A 18 9.81 -8.32 25.94
N ARG A 19 10.77 -7.62 26.55
CA ARG A 19 10.90 -6.18 26.41
C ARG A 19 10.86 -5.95 24.92
N SER A 20 9.81 -5.26 24.47
CA SER A 20 9.59 -4.99 23.06
C SER A 20 10.90 -4.44 22.50
N GLU A 21 11.48 -5.15 21.54
CA GLU A 21 12.76 -4.74 20.98
C GLU A 21 12.66 -3.32 20.43
N GLY A 22 13.60 -2.47 20.82
CA GLY A 22 13.64 -1.11 20.35
C GLY A 22 13.78 -1.05 18.82
N TRP A 23 13.33 0.06 18.23
CA TRP A 23 13.43 0.31 16.80
C TRP A 23 14.83 0.03 16.21
N PRO A 24 15.96 0.44 16.86
CA PRO A 24 17.30 0.16 16.33
C PRO A 24 17.61 -1.34 16.22
N GLN A 25 17.19 -2.14 17.21
CA GLN A 25 17.40 -3.58 17.22
C GLN A 25 16.61 -4.26 16.10
N ARG A 26 15.34 -3.87 15.93
CA ARG A 26 14.48 -4.37 14.83
C ARG A 26 15.04 -4.01 13.46
N MET A 27 15.54 -2.79 13.29
CA MET A 27 16.17 -2.34 12.04
C MET A 27 17.45 -3.10 11.72
N GLU A 28 18.29 -3.36 12.71
CA GLU A 28 19.52 -4.12 12.52
C GLU A 28 19.21 -5.58 12.17
N ARG A 29 18.25 -6.21 12.86
CA ARG A 29 17.77 -7.56 12.50
C ARG A 29 17.26 -7.61 11.06
N ALA A 30 16.37 -6.70 10.68
CA ALA A 30 15.81 -6.66 9.33
C ALA A 30 16.89 -6.47 8.26
N ARG A 31 17.95 -5.71 8.56
CA ARG A 31 19.12 -5.56 7.68
C ARG A 31 19.91 -6.86 7.56
N GLN A 32 20.20 -7.54 8.67
CA GLN A 32 20.94 -8.81 8.68
C GLN A 32 20.20 -9.90 7.91
N GLU A 33 18.88 -9.96 8.08
CA GLU A 33 18.00 -10.89 7.37
C GLU A 33 17.72 -10.49 5.92
N ARG A 34 18.18 -9.32 5.47
CA ARG A 34 17.82 -8.70 4.18
C ARG A 34 16.31 -8.62 3.96
N ASN A 35 15.57 -8.41 5.05
CA ASN A 35 14.12 -8.28 5.04
C ASN A 35 13.72 -6.85 4.66
N HIS A 36 13.78 -6.56 3.36
CA HIS A 36 13.46 -5.24 2.80
C HIS A 36 12.04 -4.76 3.12
N ARG A 37 11.09 -5.68 3.28
CA ARG A 37 9.70 -5.37 3.67
C ARG A 37 9.63 -4.84 5.10
N GLU A 38 10.27 -5.53 6.04
CA GLU A 38 10.30 -5.10 7.44
C GLU A 38 11.09 -3.81 7.62
N MET A 39 12.22 -3.66 6.91
CA MET A 39 12.95 -2.39 6.90
C MET A 39 12.07 -1.23 6.41
N ALA A 40 11.27 -1.42 5.36
CA ALA A 40 10.38 -0.39 4.85
C ALA A 40 9.32 0.01 5.89
N ARG A 41 8.70 -0.97 6.58
CA ARG A 41 7.73 -0.70 7.67
C ARG A 41 8.34 0.11 8.79
N LEU A 42 9.49 -0.31 9.29
CA LEU A 42 10.20 0.39 10.36
C LEU A 42 10.59 1.81 9.96
N LEU A 43 11.01 2.02 8.71
CA LEU A 43 11.35 3.35 8.21
C LEU A 43 10.11 4.26 8.08
N LEU A 44 8.96 3.71 7.68
CA LEU A 44 7.67 4.43 7.69
C LEU A 44 7.27 4.81 9.12
N ASP A 45 7.32 3.87 10.08
CA ASP A 45 7.01 4.15 11.49
C ASP A 45 7.90 5.27 12.06
N GLY A 46 9.18 5.25 11.70
CA GLY A 46 10.13 6.29 12.10
C GLY A 46 9.82 7.64 11.45
N ALA A 47 9.36 7.65 10.20
CA ALA A 47 8.97 8.87 9.51
C ALA A 47 7.69 9.46 10.13
N ASP A 48 6.71 8.61 10.46
CA ASP A 48 5.49 9.02 11.15
C ASP A 48 5.82 9.63 12.52
N THR A 49 6.76 9.04 13.26
CA THR A 49 7.24 9.60 14.54
C THR A 49 7.88 10.98 14.33
N ALA A 50 8.77 11.12 13.33
CA ALA A 50 9.42 12.39 13.01
C ALA A 50 8.44 13.47 12.53
N MET A 51 7.38 13.10 11.80
CA MET A 51 6.31 14.03 11.40
C MET A 51 5.36 14.37 12.56
N ALA A 52 5.15 13.47 13.52
CA ALA A 52 4.34 13.76 14.70
C ALA A 52 5.02 14.79 15.63
N ASP A 53 6.35 14.74 15.70
CA ASP A 53 7.17 15.70 16.45
C ASP A 53 7.45 16.99 15.64
N ALA A 54 6.80 17.20 14.49
CA ALA A 54 7.08 18.29 13.54
C ALA A 54 6.75 19.68 14.10
N GLY A 55 7.65 20.20 14.93
CA GLY A 55 7.73 21.61 15.33
C GLY A 55 8.87 22.37 14.66
N ASP A 56 9.75 21.68 13.94
CA ASP A 56 10.96 22.25 13.32
C ASP A 56 11.33 21.58 11.98
N ASP A 57 12.26 22.22 11.28
CA ASP A 57 12.79 21.75 9.99
C ASP A 57 13.57 20.45 10.14
N GLU A 58 14.29 20.26 11.25
CA GLU A 58 15.15 19.09 11.48
C GLU A 58 14.32 17.79 11.50
N SER A 59 13.16 17.83 12.17
CA SER A 59 12.25 16.68 12.25
C SER A 59 11.67 16.34 10.88
N LEU A 60 11.32 17.33 10.07
CA LEU A 60 10.82 17.09 8.71
C LEU A 60 11.91 16.65 7.73
N GLU A 61 13.13 17.16 7.84
CA GLU A 61 14.28 16.66 7.07
C GLU A 61 14.58 15.20 7.40
N ARG A 62 14.50 14.83 8.68
CA ARG A 62 14.61 13.44 9.12
C ARG A 62 13.51 12.57 8.54
N ALA A 63 12.26 13.03 8.56
CA ALA A 63 11.15 12.32 7.93
C ALA A 63 11.41 12.11 6.42
N GLN A 64 11.82 13.17 5.70
CA GLN A 64 12.17 13.09 4.28
C GLN A 64 13.27 12.05 4.00
N TRP A 65 14.31 12.01 4.85
CA TRP A 65 15.38 11.03 4.73
C TRP A 65 14.88 9.59 4.93
N LEU A 66 14.02 9.37 5.92
CA LEU A 66 13.42 8.06 6.21
C LEU A 66 12.50 7.59 5.07
N LEU A 67 11.66 8.46 4.52
CA LEU A 67 10.80 8.13 3.38
C LEU A 67 11.62 7.81 2.12
N THR A 68 12.71 8.55 1.87
CA THR A 68 13.63 8.25 0.75
C THR A 68 14.30 6.89 0.92
N ARG A 69 14.72 6.54 2.14
CA ARG A 69 15.25 5.23 2.48
C ARG A 69 14.20 4.12 2.31
N THR A 70 12.95 4.40 2.66
CA THR A 70 11.82 3.47 2.48
C THR A 70 11.68 3.10 1.02
N GLN A 71 11.68 4.09 0.12
CA GLN A 71 11.58 3.86 -1.32
C GLN A 71 12.66 2.91 -1.82
N ARG A 72 13.93 3.15 -1.44
CA ARG A 72 15.06 2.27 -1.81
C ARG A 72 14.88 0.85 -1.30
N SER A 73 14.29 0.68 -0.11
CA SER A 73 13.97 -0.65 0.42
C SER A 73 12.86 -1.32 -0.39
N LEU A 74 11.83 -0.57 -0.79
CA LEU A 74 10.72 -1.06 -1.61
C LEU A 74 11.10 -1.32 -3.08
N ASP A 75 12.16 -0.69 -3.58
CA ASP A 75 12.73 -1.02 -4.90
C ASP A 75 13.52 -2.33 -4.88
N ALA A 76 14.09 -2.69 -3.73
CA ALA A 76 14.71 -4.00 -3.51
C ALA A 76 13.68 -5.09 -3.18
N CYS A 77 12.46 -4.73 -2.78
CA CYS A 77 11.33 -5.65 -2.72
C CYS A 77 10.97 -6.10 -4.15
N GLY A 78 10.82 -7.41 -4.36
CA GLY A 78 10.22 -7.96 -5.58
C GLY A 78 8.73 -7.61 -5.72
N PRO A 79 8.00 -8.26 -6.65
CA PRO A 79 6.59 -7.96 -6.96
C PRO A 79 5.58 -8.42 -5.88
N HIS A 80 5.98 -8.44 -4.61
CA HIS A 80 5.14 -8.94 -3.51
C HIS A 80 3.97 -7.98 -3.22
N PRO A 81 2.73 -8.47 -3.09
CA PRO A 81 1.54 -7.68 -2.75
C PRO A 81 1.72 -6.71 -1.58
N ASP A 82 2.28 -7.20 -0.46
CA ASP A 82 2.56 -6.34 0.70
C ASP A 82 3.51 -5.19 0.41
N CYS A 83 4.53 -5.37 -0.44
CA CYS A 83 5.44 -4.28 -0.78
C CYS A 83 4.72 -3.21 -1.64
N LEU A 84 3.68 -3.59 -2.39
CA LEU A 84 2.83 -2.65 -3.11
C LEU A 84 1.91 -1.85 -2.17
N GLN A 85 1.40 -2.47 -1.12
CA GLN A 85 0.65 -1.76 -0.07
C GLN A 85 1.55 -0.75 0.65
N LEU A 86 2.78 -1.15 1.03
CA LEU A 86 3.76 -0.26 1.64
C LEU A 86 4.17 0.89 0.71
N LEU A 87 4.17 0.67 -0.61
CA LEU A 87 4.41 1.73 -1.58
C LEU A 87 3.28 2.77 -1.60
N CYS A 88 2.02 2.33 -1.44
CA CYS A 88 0.89 3.24 -1.28
C CYS A 88 1.00 4.03 0.03
N GLU A 89 1.39 3.38 1.12
CA GLU A 89 1.62 4.05 2.41
C GLU A 89 2.75 5.10 2.30
N LEU A 90 3.86 4.77 1.64
CA LEU A 90 4.93 5.72 1.36
C LEU A 90 4.43 6.95 0.59
N MET A 91 3.62 6.75 -0.45
CA MET A 91 3.01 7.85 -1.22
C MET A 91 2.16 8.76 -0.34
N GLU A 92 1.34 8.19 0.55
CA GLU A 92 0.50 8.94 1.48
C GLU A 92 1.33 9.72 2.51
N ARG A 93 2.42 9.14 3.03
CA ARG A 93 3.33 9.83 3.95
C ARG A 93 4.10 10.96 3.27
N GLN A 94 4.50 10.79 2.01
CA GLN A 94 5.09 11.88 1.23
C GLN A 94 4.10 13.04 1.03
N TRP A 95 2.81 12.73 0.87
CA TRP A 95 1.79 13.77 0.80
C TRP A 95 1.61 14.49 2.15
N GLN A 96 1.58 13.76 3.26
CA GLN A 96 1.55 14.35 4.60
C GLN A 96 2.77 15.25 4.85
N LEU A 97 3.97 14.80 4.48
CA LEU A 97 5.20 15.60 4.57
C LEU A 97 5.08 16.90 3.76
N ALA A 98 4.50 16.86 2.56
CA ALA A 98 4.24 18.06 1.77
C ALA A 98 3.30 19.05 2.48
N GLN A 99 2.31 18.56 3.25
CA GLN A 99 1.45 19.42 4.06
C GLN A 99 2.21 20.06 5.21
N HIS A 100 3.09 19.32 5.89
CA HIS A 100 3.92 19.90 6.95
C HIS A 100 4.86 20.98 6.42
N TRP A 101 5.53 20.75 5.28
CA TRP A 101 6.34 21.79 4.63
C TRP A 101 5.54 23.02 4.23
N GLN A 102 4.27 22.84 3.84
CA GLN A 102 3.37 23.96 3.57
C GLN A 102 3.09 24.78 4.84
N GLN A 103 2.85 24.11 5.97
CA GLN A 103 2.54 24.76 7.24
C GLN A 103 3.72 25.58 7.76
N LEU A 104 4.95 25.09 7.59
CA LEU A 104 6.17 25.79 7.96
C LEU A 104 6.60 26.87 6.95
N GLY A 105 5.96 26.95 5.78
CA GLY A 105 6.26 27.99 4.79
C GLY A 105 7.48 27.70 3.91
N HIS A 106 7.75 26.42 3.63
CA HIS A 106 8.87 25.96 2.79
C HIS A 106 8.38 25.53 1.38
N PRO A 107 8.17 26.47 0.44
CA PRO A 107 7.56 26.17 -0.85
C PRO A 107 8.42 25.24 -1.72
N GLY A 108 9.75 25.31 -1.62
CA GLY A 108 10.67 24.45 -2.37
C GLY A 108 10.56 22.99 -1.95
N GLN A 109 10.65 22.73 -0.65
CA GLN A 109 10.51 21.40 -0.04
C GLN A 109 9.12 20.83 -0.28
N ARG A 110 8.08 21.66 -0.12
CA ARG A 110 6.70 21.29 -0.47
C ARG A 110 6.58 20.87 -1.93
N HIS A 111 7.15 21.63 -2.86
CA HIS A 111 7.10 21.31 -4.28
C HIS A 111 7.82 19.98 -4.56
N ALA A 112 9.02 19.79 -4.02
CA ALA A 112 9.77 18.54 -4.17
C ALA A 112 9.00 17.33 -3.64
N ALA A 113 8.39 17.44 -2.44
CA ALA A 113 7.57 16.36 -1.87
C ALA A 113 6.34 16.05 -2.76
N ARG A 114 5.70 17.08 -3.33
CA ARG A 114 4.58 16.92 -4.27
C ARG A 114 4.97 16.18 -5.55
N GLU A 115 6.12 16.52 -6.15
CA GLU A 115 6.63 15.79 -7.31
C GLU A 115 6.91 14.32 -6.95
N GLN A 116 7.42 14.07 -5.75
CA GLN A 116 7.65 12.72 -5.26
C GLN A 116 6.36 11.91 -5.09
N VAL A 117 5.27 12.54 -4.62
CA VAL A 117 3.94 11.91 -4.56
C VAL A 117 3.45 11.55 -5.97
N ARG A 118 3.64 12.45 -6.95
CA ARG A 118 3.24 12.21 -8.35
C ARG A 118 3.99 11.02 -8.95
N ASP A 119 5.31 10.98 -8.78
CA ASP A 119 6.14 9.85 -9.24
C ASP A 119 5.70 8.52 -8.61
N LEU A 120 5.43 8.54 -7.30
CA LEU A 120 4.97 7.36 -6.56
C LEU A 120 3.58 6.92 -7.02
N ALA A 121 2.65 7.83 -7.29
CA ALA A 121 1.32 7.49 -7.79
C ALA A 121 1.39 6.72 -9.12
N PHE A 122 2.23 7.19 -10.06
CA PHE A 122 2.44 6.48 -11.31
C PHE A 122 3.16 5.15 -11.12
N GLU A 123 4.09 5.05 -10.16
CA GLU A 123 4.76 3.79 -9.85
C GLU A 123 3.82 2.76 -9.20
N VAL A 124 2.98 3.18 -8.25
CA VAL A 124 1.92 2.35 -7.65
C VAL A 124 1.01 1.82 -8.74
N ALA A 125 0.53 2.69 -9.64
CA ALA A 125 -0.36 2.27 -10.71
C ALA A 125 0.33 1.26 -11.65
N ARG A 126 1.59 1.52 -12.01
CA ARG A 126 2.41 0.65 -12.87
C ARG A 126 2.66 -0.72 -12.24
N ARG A 127 2.95 -0.79 -10.94
CA ARG A 127 3.13 -2.07 -10.22
C ARG A 127 1.79 -2.80 -10.05
N GLY A 128 0.71 -2.09 -9.70
CA GLY A 128 -0.63 -2.65 -9.53
C GLY A 128 -1.22 -3.25 -10.81
N GLU A 129 -0.91 -2.69 -11.99
CA GLU A 129 -1.34 -3.28 -13.26
C GLU A 129 -0.74 -4.65 -13.58
N ARG A 130 0.41 -4.97 -12.99
CA ARG A 130 1.10 -6.26 -13.13
C ARG A 130 0.62 -7.30 -12.13
N THR A 131 -0.14 -6.89 -11.13
CA THR A 131 -0.75 -7.79 -10.14
C THR A 131 -1.88 -8.60 -10.78
N GLU A 132 -1.94 -9.89 -10.48
CA GLU A 132 -3.01 -10.80 -10.93
C GLU A 132 -4.29 -10.64 -10.11
N ASP A 133 -4.16 -10.33 -8.82
CA ASP A 133 -5.27 -9.96 -7.94
C ASP A 133 -5.93 -8.65 -8.42
N LEU A 134 -7.12 -8.79 -9.00
CA LEU A 134 -7.91 -7.67 -9.51
C LEU A 134 -8.40 -6.74 -8.40
N GLY A 135 -8.71 -7.26 -7.21
CA GLY A 135 -9.13 -6.46 -6.07
C GLY A 135 -7.99 -5.58 -5.55
N LEU A 136 -6.80 -6.17 -5.40
CA LEU A 136 -5.59 -5.44 -5.06
C LEU A 136 -5.28 -4.38 -6.13
N ARG A 137 -5.28 -4.76 -7.41
CA ARG A 137 -5.07 -3.83 -8.54
C ARG A 137 -5.99 -2.62 -8.46
N VAL A 138 -7.30 -2.83 -8.30
CA VAL A 138 -8.27 -1.72 -8.26
C VAL A 138 -7.98 -0.83 -7.06
N SER A 139 -7.84 -1.41 -5.87
CA SER A 139 -7.64 -0.64 -4.63
C SER A 139 -6.40 0.26 -4.69
N VAL A 140 -5.26 -0.25 -5.15
CA VAL A 140 -4.01 0.53 -5.19
C VAL A 140 -4.00 1.60 -6.28
N ILE A 141 -4.61 1.32 -7.45
CA ILE A 141 -4.72 2.33 -8.52
C ILE A 141 -5.69 3.46 -8.11
N LEU A 142 -6.76 3.14 -7.39
CA LEU A 142 -7.66 4.18 -6.86
C LEU A 142 -6.98 5.05 -5.80
N ARG A 143 -6.20 4.46 -4.88
CA ARG A 143 -5.37 5.23 -3.93
C ARG A 143 -4.39 6.17 -4.65
N ALA A 144 -3.75 5.71 -5.72
CA ALA A 144 -2.88 6.56 -6.54
C ALA A 144 -3.65 7.71 -7.21
N ALA A 145 -4.87 7.45 -7.70
CA ALA A 145 -5.72 8.49 -8.27
C ALA A 145 -6.16 9.53 -7.23
N GLU A 146 -6.49 9.11 -6.01
CA GLU A 146 -6.82 10.01 -4.89
C GLU A 146 -5.64 10.91 -4.51
N ALA A 147 -4.41 10.38 -4.52
CA ALA A 147 -3.21 11.18 -4.29
C ALA A 147 -3.01 12.24 -5.38
N LEU A 148 -3.20 11.88 -6.66
CA LEU A 148 -3.14 12.85 -7.77
C LEU A 148 -4.25 13.90 -7.69
N GLU A 149 -5.46 13.51 -7.29
CA GLU A 149 -6.55 14.46 -7.06
C GLU A 149 -6.22 15.44 -5.92
N ALA A 150 -5.63 14.96 -4.82
CA ALA A 150 -5.19 15.81 -3.72
C ALA A 150 -4.08 16.79 -4.14
N LEU A 151 -3.25 16.41 -5.12
CA LEU A 151 -2.30 17.32 -5.75
C LEU A 151 -2.99 18.35 -6.68
N GLY A 152 -4.21 18.09 -7.15
CA GLY A 152 -4.92 18.91 -8.13
C GLY A 152 -4.77 18.41 -9.57
N ASP A 153 -4.15 17.25 -9.80
CA ASP A 153 -3.90 16.66 -11.11
C ASP A 153 -5.12 15.84 -11.58
N GLN A 154 -6.25 16.52 -11.78
CA GLN A 154 -7.56 15.90 -12.05
C GLN A 154 -7.57 15.00 -13.29
N SER A 155 -6.95 15.45 -14.38
CA SER A 155 -6.88 14.68 -15.63
C SER A 155 -6.22 13.32 -15.44
N ASP A 156 -5.09 13.29 -14.73
CA ASP A 156 -4.35 12.05 -14.49
C ASP A 156 -5.06 11.16 -13.46
N ALA A 157 -5.67 11.76 -12.42
CA ALA A 157 -6.52 11.03 -11.48
C ALA A 157 -7.69 10.32 -12.19
N HIS A 158 -8.38 11.00 -13.11
CA HIS A 158 -9.45 10.39 -13.91
C HIS A 158 -8.93 9.28 -14.83
N ALA A 159 -7.77 9.47 -15.46
CA ALA A 159 -7.15 8.44 -16.29
C ALA A 159 -6.79 7.18 -15.48
N LEU A 160 -6.25 7.33 -14.25
CA LEU A 160 -5.98 6.21 -13.36
C LEU A 160 -7.26 5.48 -12.93
N ARG A 161 -8.33 6.22 -12.60
CA ARG A 161 -9.63 5.60 -12.27
C ARG A 161 -10.17 4.75 -13.41
N ALA A 162 -10.12 5.24 -14.65
CA ALA A 162 -10.53 4.46 -15.81
C ALA A 162 -9.69 3.18 -15.98
N ARG A 163 -8.36 3.28 -15.76
CA ARG A 163 -7.43 2.13 -15.84
C ARG A 163 -7.66 1.08 -14.75
N ALA A 164 -8.07 1.50 -13.55
CA ALA A 164 -8.35 0.59 -12.44
C ALA A 164 -9.35 -0.51 -12.87
N PHE A 165 -10.43 -0.12 -13.55
CA PHE A 165 -11.54 -1.00 -13.92
C PHE A 165 -11.42 -1.68 -15.29
N HIS A 166 -10.44 -1.31 -16.13
CA HIS A 166 -10.34 -1.76 -17.52
C HIS A 166 -10.38 -3.30 -17.71
N ARG A 167 -9.79 -4.09 -16.79
CA ARG A 167 -9.83 -5.57 -16.88
C ARG A 167 -11.08 -6.21 -16.25
N LEU A 168 -11.76 -5.52 -15.33
CA LEU A 168 -12.99 -6.03 -14.72
C LEU A 168 -14.15 -6.03 -15.71
N GLY A 169 -14.28 -4.98 -16.52
CA GLY A 169 -15.30 -4.92 -17.57
C GLY A 169 -15.15 -6.04 -18.62
N ALA A 170 -13.92 -6.38 -19.00
CA ALA A 170 -13.66 -7.46 -19.95
C ALA A 170 -13.94 -8.87 -19.37
N ALA A 171 -13.68 -9.08 -18.08
CA ALA A 171 -13.99 -10.34 -17.40
C ALA A 171 -15.51 -10.53 -17.25
N SER A 172 -16.23 -9.47 -16.84
CA SER A 172 -17.69 -9.46 -16.73
C SER A 172 -18.38 -9.75 -18.06
N LEU A 173 -17.92 -9.14 -19.17
CA LEU A 173 -18.48 -9.38 -20.51
C LEU A 173 -18.28 -10.82 -21.00
N ARG A 174 -17.13 -11.45 -20.71
CA ARG A 174 -16.89 -12.87 -21.05
C ARG A 174 -17.80 -13.79 -20.25
N GLU A 175 -18.01 -13.48 -18.97
CA GLU A 175 -18.85 -14.29 -18.09
C GLU A 175 -20.34 -14.16 -18.43
N THR A 176 -20.79 -12.99 -18.89
CA THR A 176 -22.14 -12.84 -19.45
C THR A 176 -22.28 -13.53 -20.81
N SER A 177 -21.24 -13.48 -21.65
CA SER A 177 -21.27 -14.13 -22.97
C SER A 177 -21.25 -15.66 -22.89
N SER A 178 -20.62 -16.25 -21.86
CA SER A 178 -20.63 -17.70 -21.63
C SER A 178 -21.92 -18.21 -20.97
N ARG A 179 -22.72 -17.31 -20.38
CA ARG A 179 -24.02 -17.61 -19.77
C ARG A 179 -25.22 -17.35 -20.69
N LEU A 180 -24.98 -16.83 -21.90
CA LEU A 180 -26.02 -16.81 -22.93
C LEU A 180 -26.23 -18.24 -23.42
N PRO A 181 -27.42 -18.84 -23.25
CA PRO A 181 -27.71 -20.13 -23.85
C PRO A 181 -27.65 -19.98 -25.37
N GLU A 182 -27.16 -21.02 -26.01
CA GLU A 182 -27.08 -21.29 -27.46
C GLU A 182 -28.48 -21.37 -28.11
N ALA A 183 -29.40 -20.47 -27.75
CA ALA A 183 -30.81 -20.48 -28.11
C ALA A 183 -31.11 -19.59 -29.33
N ALA A 184 -30.16 -19.45 -30.24
CA ALA A 184 -30.34 -18.69 -31.48
C ALA A 184 -29.76 -19.45 -32.67
N SER A 185 -30.28 -20.65 -32.93
CA SER A 185 -30.25 -21.30 -34.27
C SER A 185 -31.23 -22.47 -34.31
N SER A 186 -32.50 -22.23 -33.99
CA SER A 186 -33.59 -23.10 -34.47
C SER A 186 -33.97 -22.66 -35.88
N PRO A 187 -33.80 -23.51 -36.92
CA PRO A 187 -34.22 -23.15 -38.26
C PRO A 187 -35.74 -23.17 -38.33
N CYS A 188 -36.37 -22.01 -38.54
CA CYS A 188 -37.77 -21.91 -38.90
C CYS A 188 -38.00 -22.66 -40.24
N ARG A 189 -38.49 -23.90 -40.16
CA ARG A 189 -39.14 -24.57 -41.30
C ARG A 189 -40.46 -23.85 -41.57
N ALA A 190 -40.45 -22.88 -42.47
CA ALA A 190 -41.66 -22.42 -43.14
C ALA A 190 -42.12 -23.55 -44.06
N ALA A 191 -43.25 -24.16 -43.73
CA ALA A 191 -43.90 -25.17 -44.54
C ALA A 191 -44.43 -24.54 -45.83
N THR A 192 -43.94 -25.01 -46.97
CA THR A 192 -44.49 -24.73 -48.30
C THR A 192 -45.84 -25.44 -48.41
N SER A 193 -46.94 -24.68 -48.37
CA SER A 193 -48.26 -25.18 -48.74
C SER A 193 -48.40 -25.16 -50.26
N TYR A 194 -48.51 -26.35 -50.85
CA TYR A 194 -49.05 -26.55 -52.20
C TYR A 194 -50.48 -26.01 -52.28
N GLN A 195 -50.75 -25.17 -53.28
CA GLN A 195 -51.92 -25.21 -54.16
C GLN A 195 -51.61 -24.44 -55.45
#